data_AF-A0A9P5KBF5-F1
#
_entry.id   AF-A0A9P5KBF5-F1
#
_cell.length_a   1.000
_cell.length_b   1.000
_cell.length_c   1.000
_cell.angle_alpha   90.00
_cell.angle_beta   90.00
_cell.angle_gamma   90.00
#
_symmetry.space_group_name_H-M   'P 1'
#
loop_
_entity.id
_entity.type
_entity.pdbx_description
1 polymer ?
#
loop_
_entity_poly.entity_id
_entity_poly.type
_entity_poly.pdbx_seq_one_letter_code
_entity_poly.pdbx_strand_id
1 'polypeptide(L)'
;MDPPQTPDYYADLGVSENSTAQEIKKAHRDLVLQHHPDKQAPGACKDAHEFRKAREAFEVLRDEVKRAEYDAYYPDIRAAWAQYREFLERQAQEEVDRLAAEEARLQWEKSEARRQYYEEWLIQMDLFRAEERQIKRNISSKWELLGAQVKKEDARAQEKELAKAFDDIGRRLDTDKKDTI
;
A
#
# COMPACT_ATOMS: atom_id res chain seq x y z
N MET A 1 12.57 26.76 16.44
CA MET A 1 13.35 28.01 16.31
C MET A 1 12.38 29.06 15.83
N ASP A 2 12.34 30.21 16.48
CA ASP A 2 11.44 31.29 16.08
C ASP A 2 12.04 32.08 14.90
N PRO A 3 11.21 32.68 14.03
CA PRO A 3 11.72 33.52 12.96
C PRO A 3 12.50 34.72 13.52
N PRO A 4 13.54 35.19 12.82
CA PRO A 4 14.23 36.42 13.18
C PRO A 4 13.24 37.61 13.25
N GLN A 5 13.44 38.50 14.23
CA GLN A 5 12.58 39.67 14.42
C GLN A 5 12.85 40.77 13.39
N THR A 6 14.06 40.84 12.85
CA THR A 6 14.47 41.81 11.84
C THR A 6 14.16 41.27 10.44
N PRO A 7 13.35 41.97 9.62
CA PRO A 7 13.07 41.55 8.25
C PRO A 7 14.32 41.58 7.36
N ASP A 8 14.38 40.66 6.39
CA ASP A 8 15.37 40.68 5.31
C ASP A 8 14.80 41.47 4.14
N TYR A 9 15.01 42.79 4.13
CA TYR A 9 14.40 43.70 3.16
C TYR A 9 14.86 43.43 1.72
N TYR A 10 16.09 42.95 1.53
CA TYR A 10 16.56 42.55 0.19
C TYR A 10 15.86 41.27 -0.28
N ALA A 11 15.71 40.27 0.61
CA ALA A 11 14.97 39.05 0.28
C ALA A 11 13.47 39.30 0.09
N ASP A 12 12.85 40.17 0.89
CA ASP A 12 11.43 40.55 0.78
C ASP A 12 11.14 41.25 -0.56
N LEU A 13 12.11 42.01 -1.11
CA LEU A 13 12.03 42.58 -2.46
C LEU A 13 12.53 41.64 -3.56
N GLY A 14 13.13 40.50 -3.22
CA GLY A 14 13.70 39.56 -4.19
C GLY A 14 14.91 40.11 -4.96
N VAL A 15 15.68 41.00 -4.34
CA VAL A 15 16.85 41.67 -4.95
C VAL A 15 18.14 41.31 -4.23
N SER A 16 19.28 41.51 -4.89
CA SER A 16 20.60 41.34 -4.27
C SER A 16 20.97 42.56 -3.40
N GLU A 17 21.81 42.36 -2.38
CA GLU A 17 22.43 43.43 -1.58
C GLU A 17 23.16 44.48 -2.45
N ASN A 18 23.70 44.05 -3.60
CA ASN A 18 24.41 44.92 -4.56
C ASN A 18 23.48 45.64 -5.55
N SER A 19 22.15 45.53 -5.38
CA SER A 19 21.21 46.10 -6.34
C SER A 19 21.22 47.63 -6.28
N THR A 20 21.10 48.22 -7.46
CA THR A 20 21.00 49.67 -7.64
C THR A 20 19.63 50.19 -7.19
N ALA A 21 19.54 51.49 -6.88
CA ALA A 21 18.26 52.12 -6.53
C ALA A 21 17.19 51.97 -7.63
N GLN A 22 17.60 51.88 -8.90
CA GLN A 22 16.69 51.65 -10.02
C GLN A 22 16.09 50.23 -10.00
N GLU A 23 16.91 49.23 -9.69
CA GLU A 23 16.48 47.82 -9.56
C GLU A 23 15.54 47.63 -8.37
N ILE A 24 15.89 48.21 -7.21
CA ILE A 24 15.04 48.18 -6.01
C ILE A 24 13.68 48.82 -6.30
N LYS A 25 13.66 49.98 -6.99
CA LYS A 25 12.41 50.66 -7.39
C LYS A 25 11.61 49.85 -8.43
N LYS A 26 12.28 49.09 -9.29
CA LYS A 26 11.62 48.21 -10.26
C LYS A 26 10.97 47.03 -9.53
N ALA A 27 11.73 46.31 -8.70
CA ALA A 27 11.24 45.17 -7.93
C ALA A 27 10.04 45.53 -7.03
N HIS A 28 10.11 46.65 -6.32
CA HIS A 28 8.97 47.15 -5.54
C HIS A 28 7.73 47.42 -6.40
N ARG A 29 7.88 48.05 -7.59
CA ARG A 29 6.76 48.29 -8.50
C ARG A 29 6.14 46.97 -8.99
N ASP A 30 6.97 46.00 -9.32
CA ASP A 30 6.52 44.69 -9.80
C ASP A 30 5.74 43.95 -8.69
N LEU A 31 6.25 43.94 -7.46
CA LEU A 31 5.58 43.35 -6.30
C LEU A 31 4.27 44.06 -5.93
N VAL A 32 4.24 45.39 -5.97
CA VAL A 32 3.03 46.18 -5.72
C VAL A 32 1.95 45.89 -6.75
N LEU A 33 2.31 45.73 -8.03
CA LEU A 33 1.36 45.39 -9.10
C LEU A 33 0.82 43.96 -9.00
N GLN A 34 1.63 43.05 -8.48
CA GLN A 34 1.27 41.65 -8.23
C GLN A 34 0.34 41.52 -7.02
N HIS A 35 0.69 42.17 -5.90
CA HIS A 35 -0.04 42.07 -4.64
C HIS A 35 -0.98 43.27 -4.37
N HIS A 36 -1.41 43.99 -5.41
CA HIS A 36 -2.27 45.16 -5.26
C HIS A 36 -3.64 44.78 -4.65
N PRO A 37 -4.11 45.46 -3.58
CA PRO A 37 -5.35 45.09 -2.89
C PRO A 37 -6.61 45.24 -3.76
N ASP A 38 -6.60 46.16 -4.72
CA ASP A 38 -7.71 46.39 -5.66
C ASP A 38 -7.93 45.22 -6.64
N LYS A 39 -6.92 44.37 -6.86
CA LYS A 39 -7.05 43.18 -7.71
C LYS A 39 -7.55 41.96 -6.94
N GLN A 40 -7.88 42.10 -5.65
CA GLN A 40 -8.16 40.97 -4.77
C GLN A 40 -9.61 40.93 -4.30
N ALA A 41 -10.15 39.72 -4.22
CA ALA A 41 -11.41 39.45 -3.54
C ALA A 41 -11.24 39.58 -2.00
N PRO A 42 -12.29 39.98 -1.27
CA PRO A 42 -12.22 40.10 0.19
C PRO A 42 -11.94 38.73 0.84
N GLY A 43 -10.76 38.58 1.47
CA GLY A 43 -10.32 37.36 2.18
C GLY A 43 -8.87 36.92 1.95
N ALA A 44 -8.15 37.53 1.00
CA ALA A 44 -6.76 37.18 0.70
C ALA A 44 -5.76 37.80 1.71
N CYS A 45 -5.57 37.15 2.87
CA CYS A 45 -4.68 37.65 3.92
C CYS A 45 -3.17 37.58 3.54
N LYS A 46 -2.80 36.65 2.65
CA LYS A 46 -1.39 36.43 2.22
C LYS A 46 -0.83 37.60 1.44
N ASP A 47 -1.55 38.09 0.42
CA ASP A 47 -1.07 39.18 -0.42
C ASP A 47 -1.00 40.51 0.32
N ALA A 48 -1.90 40.74 1.29
CA ALA A 48 -1.85 41.93 2.14
C ALA A 48 -0.60 41.96 3.03
N HIS A 49 -0.09 40.80 3.46
CA HIS A 49 1.14 40.71 4.24
C HIS A 49 2.38 40.95 3.38
N GLU A 50 2.46 40.29 2.22
CA GLU A 50 3.59 40.46 1.28
C GLU A 50 3.64 41.89 0.71
N PHE A 51 2.48 42.51 0.44
CA PHE A 51 2.41 43.92 0.07
C PHE A 51 2.99 44.84 1.16
N ARG A 52 2.66 44.59 2.43
CA ARG A 52 3.19 45.38 3.55
C ARG A 52 4.71 45.22 3.67
N LYS A 53 5.23 44.01 3.58
CA LYS A 53 6.68 43.73 3.60
C LYS A 53 7.41 44.41 2.46
N ALA A 54 6.93 44.24 1.22
CA ALA A 54 7.54 44.86 0.05
C ALA A 54 7.59 46.39 0.18
N ARG A 55 6.52 47.00 0.71
CA ARG A 55 6.47 48.43 0.98
C ARG A 55 7.48 48.87 2.05
N GLU A 56 7.52 48.17 3.19
CA GLU A 56 8.44 48.45 4.29
C GLU A 56 9.90 48.35 3.83
N ALA A 57 10.23 47.26 3.12
CA ALA A 57 11.54 47.04 2.53
C ALA A 57 11.94 48.17 1.58
N PHE A 58 11.03 48.62 0.71
CA PHE A 58 11.30 49.74 -0.18
C PHE A 58 11.50 51.07 0.57
N GLU A 59 10.77 51.31 1.65
CA GLU A 59 10.90 52.54 2.45
C GLU A 59 12.28 52.66 3.13
N VAL A 60 12.88 51.53 3.52
CA VAL A 60 14.23 51.48 4.10
C VAL A 60 15.30 51.53 3.00
N LEU A 61 15.17 50.70 1.96
CA LEU A 61 16.22 50.52 0.95
C LEU A 61 16.31 51.66 -0.07
N ARG A 62 15.27 52.50 -0.22
CA ARG A 62 15.29 53.65 -1.13
C ARG A 62 16.05 54.86 -0.57
N ASP A 63 16.21 54.93 0.74
CA ASP A 63 16.84 56.04 1.45
C ASP A 63 18.30 55.66 1.72
N GLU A 64 19.24 56.41 1.15
CA GLU A 64 20.66 56.09 1.21
C GLU A 64 21.19 56.02 2.65
N VAL A 65 20.67 56.86 3.56
CA VAL A 65 21.10 56.88 4.96
C VAL A 65 20.59 55.63 5.68
N LYS A 66 19.29 55.33 5.54
CA LYS A 66 18.68 54.14 6.17
C LYS A 66 19.23 52.84 5.59
N ARG A 67 19.51 52.81 4.29
CA ARG A 67 20.14 51.69 3.62
C ARG A 67 21.55 51.45 4.17
N ALA A 68 22.36 52.50 4.34
CA ALA A 68 23.71 52.35 4.90
C ALA A 68 23.68 51.83 6.35
N GLU A 69 22.75 52.30 7.17
CA GLU A 69 22.54 51.78 8.53
C GLU A 69 22.10 50.32 8.51
N TYR A 70 21.19 49.94 7.62
CA TYR A 70 20.73 48.56 7.45
C TYR A 70 21.85 47.64 6.95
N ASP A 71 22.62 48.08 5.95
CA ASP A 71 23.72 47.33 5.34
C ASP A 71 24.82 47.01 6.36
N ALA A 72 25.02 47.85 7.37
CA ALA A 72 25.99 47.60 8.45
C ALA A 72 25.64 46.36 9.30
N TYR A 73 24.35 46.05 9.47
CA TYR A 73 23.87 44.87 10.23
C TYR A 73 23.38 43.73 9.31
N TYR A 74 23.34 43.95 8.00
CA TYR A 74 22.81 43.00 7.04
C TYR A 74 23.48 41.61 7.06
N PRO A 75 24.82 41.48 7.26
CA PRO A 75 25.45 40.16 7.37
C PRO A 75 24.86 39.29 8.48
N ASP A 76 24.57 39.87 9.65
CA ASP A 76 23.99 39.17 10.79
C ASP A 76 22.52 38.80 10.54
N ILE A 77 21.76 39.72 9.93
CA ILE A 77 20.36 39.48 9.53
C ILE A 77 20.31 38.31 8.54
N ARG A 78 21.14 38.35 7.50
CA ARG A 78 21.22 37.31 6.47
C ARG A 78 21.59 35.95 7.07
N ALA A 79 22.55 35.93 8.01
CA ALA A 79 22.96 34.71 8.70
C ALA A 79 21.81 34.13 9.54
N ALA A 80 21.11 34.96 10.31
CA ALA A 80 19.96 34.54 11.12
C ALA A 80 18.83 33.95 10.25
N TRP A 81 18.51 34.61 9.12
CA TRP A 81 17.52 34.10 8.18
C TRP A 81 17.97 32.82 7.46
N ALA A 82 19.26 32.67 7.15
CA ALA A 82 19.79 31.45 6.57
C ALA A 82 19.62 30.26 7.52
N GLN A 83 19.98 30.42 8.80
CA GLN A 83 19.78 29.40 9.82
C GLN A 83 18.31 29.05 10.01
N TYR A 84 17.43 30.05 9.98
CA TYR A 84 15.99 29.82 10.10
C TYR A 84 15.42 29.04 8.90
N ARG A 85 15.85 29.39 7.67
CA ARG A 85 15.45 28.64 6.45
C ARG A 85 15.94 27.20 6.49
N GLU A 86 17.19 26.98 6.86
CA GLU A 86 17.75 25.63 7.02
C GLU A 86 17.00 24.82 8.10
N PHE A 87 16.63 25.47 9.20
CA PHE A 87 15.79 24.86 10.22
C PHE A 87 14.43 24.41 9.67
N LEU A 88 13.75 25.26 8.88
CA LEU A 88 12.47 24.93 8.27
C LEU A 88 12.60 23.79 7.24
N GLU A 89 13.62 23.84 6.40
CA GLU A 89 13.92 22.80 5.42
C GLU A 89 14.16 21.46 6.10
N ARG A 90 14.93 21.45 7.19
CA ARG A 90 15.15 20.24 7.98
C ARG A 90 13.86 19.67 8.56
N GLN A 91 12.98 20.50 9.12
CA GLN A 91 11.69 20.04 9.62
C GLN A 91 10.80 19.45 8.51
N ALA A 92 10.80 20.08 7.34
CA ALA A 92 10.08 19.55 6.18
C ALA A 92 10.66 18.20 5.73
N GLN A 93 11.99 18.08 5.68
CA GLN A 93 12.66 16.84 5.32
C GLN A 93 12.41 15.72 6.34
N GLU A 94 12.48 16.02 7.63
CA GLU A 94 12.18 15.07 8.71
C GLU A 94 10.77 14.51 8.59
N GLU A 95 9.79 15.32 8.21
CA GLU A 95 8.42 14.87 7.99
C GLU A 95 8.30 13.99 6.73
N VAL A 96 8.97 14.35 5.64
CA VAL A 96 9.05 13.49 4.43
C VAL A 96 9.66 12.13 4.78
N ASP A 97 10.75 12.12 5.54
CA ASP A 97 11.44 10.89 5.95
C ASP A 97 10.55 10.05 6.89
N ARG A 98 9.81 10.70 7.80
CA ARG A 98 8.83 10.03 8.65
C ARG A 98 7.74 9.35 7.82
N LEU A 99 7.15 10.07 6.87
CA LEU A 99 6.08 9.53 6.02
C LEU A 99 6.60 8.39 5.14
N ALA A 100 7.81 8.53 4.58
CA ALA A 100 8.46 7.48 3.81
C ALA A 100 8.72 6.22 4.67
N ALA A 101 9.14 6.39 5.92
CA ALA A 101 9.34 5.28 6.84
C ALA A 101 8.02 4.59 7.21
N GLU A 102 6.93 5.34 7.40
CA GLU A 102 5.60 4.79 7.64
C GLU A 102 5.08 4.04 6.42
N GLU A 103 5.22 4.60 5.22
CA GLU A 103 4.85 3.95 3.98
C GLU A 103 5.63 2.63 3.79
N ALA A 104 6.95 2.65 4.00
CA ALA A 104 7.78 1.45 3.93
C ALA A 104 7.33 0.35 4.91
N ARG A 105 6.94 0.74 6.14
CA ARG A 105 6.38 -0.20 7.13
C ARG A 105 5.07 -0.81 6.66
N LEU A 106 4.15 0.00 6.15
CA LEU A 106 2.86 -0.48 5.63
C LEU A 106 3.05 -1.39 4.41
N GLN A 107 4.00 -1.08 3.54
CA GLN A 107 4.35 -1.94 2.40
C GLN A 107 4.91 -3.28 2.88
N TRP A 108 5.80 -3.26 3.88
CA TRP A 108 6.32 -4.47 4.49
C TRP A 108 5.21 -5.30 5.15
N GLU A 109 4.34 -4.67 5.95
CA GLU A 109 3.21 -5.35 6.60
C GLU A 109 2.23 -5.94 5.58
N LYS A 110 1.89 -5.21 4.50
CA LYS A 110 1.08 -5.73 3.39
C LYS A 110 1.76 -6.90 2.68
N SER A 111 3.09 -6.86 2.55
CA SER A 111 3.85 -7.96 1.94
C SER A 111 3.86 -9.20 2.84
N GLU A 112 3.96 -9.02 4.16
CA GLU A 112 3.96 -10.09 5.15
C GLU A 112 2.56 -10.70 5.30
N ALA A 113 1.51 -9.88 5.35
CA ALA A 113 0.12 -10.33 5.32
C ALA A 113 -0.20 -11.12 4.05
N ARG A 114 0.31 -10.68 2.89
CA ARG A 114 0.19 -11.42 1.62
C ARG A 114 0.91 -12.76 1.70
N ARG A 115 2.11 -12.80 2.30
CA ARG A 115 2.87 -14.03 2.50
C ARG A 115 2.12 -15.02 3.40
N GLN A 116 1.64 -14.56 4.55
CA GLN A 116 0.86 -15.39 5.49
C GLN A 116 -0.39 -15.95 4.81
N TYR A 117 -1.13 -15.12 4.08
CA TYR A 117 -2.28 -15.59 3.29
C TYR A 117 -1.91 -16.70 2.31
N TYR A 118 -0.78 -16.58 1.58
CA TYR A 118 -0.32 -17.63 0.68
C TYR A 118 0.12 -18.89 1.41
N GLU A 119 0.80 -18.77 2.56
CA GLU A 119 1.23 -19.90 3.38
C GLU A 119 0.01 -20.67 3.93
N GLU A 120 -0.99 -19.96 4.47
CA GLU A 120 -2.25 -20.55 4.93
C GLU A 120 -3.01 -21.22 3.78
N TRP A 121 -3.09 -20.56 2.63
CA TRP A 121 -3.74 -21.11 1.44
C TRP A 121 -3.05 -22.40 0.96
N LEU A 122 -1.72 -22.46 0.98
CA LEU A 122 -0.95 -23.67 0.63
C LEU A 122 -1.26 -24.81 1.61
N ILE A 123 -1.30 -24.54 2.92
CA ILE A 123 -1.65 -25.55 3.94
C ILE A 123 -3.05 -26.10 3.68
N GLN A 124 -4.04 -25.22 3.46
CA GLN A 124 -5.41 -25.62 3.16
C GLN A 124 -5.49 -26.47 1.89
N MET A 125 -4.74 -26.10 0.85
CA MET A 125 -4.69 -26.84 -0.41
C MET A 125 -4.09 -28.25 -0.21
N ASP A 126 -3.02 -28.37 0.58
CA ASP A 126 -2.39 -29.66 0.86
C ASP A 126 -3.27 -30.58 1.72
N LEU A 127 -4.00 -30.00 2.69
CA LEU A 127 -5.02 -30.71 3.47
C LEU A 127 -6.13 -31.24 2.56
N PHE A 128 -6.70 -30.39 1.71
CA PHE A 128 -7.73 -30.79 0.75
C PHE A 128 -7.26 -31.91 -0.17
N ARG A 129 -6.03 -31.80 -0.71
CA ARG A 129 -5.42 -32.87 -1.52
C ARG A 129 -5.23 -34.16 -0.73
N ALA A 130 -4.91 -34.09 0.56
CA ALA A 130 -4.78 -35.26 1.42
C ALA A 130 -6.13 -35.94 1.68
N GLU A 131 -7.18 -35.16 1.90
CA GLU A 131 -8.56 -35.64 2.01
C GLU A 131 -9.02 -36.29 0.71
N GLU A 132 -8.77 -35.66 -0.43
CA GLU A 132 -9.09 -36.23 -1.73
C GLU A 132 -8.39 -37.58 -1.95
N ARG A 133 -7.11 -37.69 -1.57
CA ARG A 133 -6.37 -38.97 -1.57
C ARG A 133 -7.00 -40.00 -0.65
N GLN A 134 -7.52 -39.62 0.52
CA GLN A 134 -8.22 -40.54 1.40
C GLN A 134 -9.57 -40.99 0.82
N ILE A 135 -10.36 -40.06 0.30
CA ILE A 135 -11.66 -40.35 -0.32
C ILE A 135 -11.47 -41.31 -1.51
N LYS A 136 -10.50 -41.03 -2.39
CA LYS A 136 -10.15 -41.92 -3.51
C LYS A 136 -9.74 -43.32 -3.05
N ARG A 137 -8.90 -43.41 -2.01
CA ARG A 137 -8.52 -44.70 -1.41
C ARG A 137 -9.73 -45.44 -0.85
N ASN A 138 -10.57 -44.78 -0.07
CA ASN A 138 -11.75 -45.37 0.54
C ASN A 138 -12.74 -45.89 -0.51
N ILE A 139 -12.96 -45.11 -1.58
CA ILE A 139 -13.79 -45.51 -2.72
C ILE A 139 -13.18 -46.74 -3.40
N SER A 140 -11.88 -46.73 -3.71
CA SER A 140 -11.18 -47.87 -4.32
C SER A 140 -11.34 -49.14 -3.49
N SER A 141 -11.08 -49.04 -2.17
CA SER A 141 -11.23 -50.17 -1.25
C SER A 141 -12.69 -50.67 -1.17
N LYS A 142 -13.68 -49.76 -1.17
CA LYS A 142 -15.09 -50.14 -1.19
C LYS A 142 -15.46 -50.89 -2.49
N TRP A 143 -14.94 -50.46 -3.64
CA TRP A 143 -15.13 -51.14 -4.92
C TRP A 143 -14.49 -52.54 -4.95
N GLU A 144 -13.28 -52.69 -4.42
CA GLU A 144 -12.61 -54.00 -4.30
C GLU A 144 -13.42 -54.97 -3.43
N LEU A 145 -13.89 -54.51 -2.27
CA LEU A 145 -14.74 -55.30 -1.37
C LEU A 145 -16.05 -55.72 -2.04
N LEU A 146 -16.72 -54.78 -2.73
CA LEU A 146 -17.97 -55.06 -3.43
C LEU A 146 -17.75 -56.10 -4.54
N GLY A 147 -16.68 -55.95 -5.33
CA GLY A 147 -16.32 -56.92 -6.37
C GLY A 147 -15.99 -58.30 -5.80
N ALA A 148 -15.32 -58.38 -4.65
CA ALA A 148 -15.07 -59.64 -3.95
C ALA A 148 -16.36 -60.28 -3.42
N GLN A 149 -17.33 -59.47 -2.99
CA GLN A 149 -18.62 -59.94 -2.49
C GLN A 149 -19.49 -60.50 -3.61
N VAL A 150 -19.59 -59.79 -4.75
CA VAL A 150 -20.32 -60.28 -5.94
C VAL A 150 -19.74 -61.61 -6.42
N LYS A 151 -18.41 -61.72 -6.54
CA LYS A 151 -17.77 -63.00 -6.92
C LYS A 151 -18.10 -64.15 -5.95
N LYS A 152 -18.20 -63.87 -4.64
CA LYS A 152 -18.61 -64.87 -3.65
C LYS A 152 -20.08 -65.24 -3.77
N GLU A 153 -20.95 -64.29 -4.07
CA GLU A 153 -22.39 -64.52 -4.27
C GLU A 153 -22.65 -65.31 -5.55
N ASP A 154 -21.97 -64.98 -6.66
CA ASP A 154 -22.02 -65.72 -7.91
C ASP A 154 -21.54 -67.16 -7.74
N ALA A 155 -20.42 -67.36 -7.03
CA ALA A 155 -19.92 -68.71 -6.72
C ALA A 155 -20.92 -69.52 -5.88
N ARG A 156 -21.56 -68.89 -4.89
CA ARG A 156 -22.63 -69.53 -4.08
C ARG A 156 -23.88 -69.83 -4.91
N ALA A 157 -24.23 -68.98 -5.87
CA ALA A 157 -25.36 -69.21 -6.77
C ALA A 157 -25.07 -70.38 -7.72
N GLN A 158 -23.88 -70.43 -8.31
CA GLN A 158 -23.42 -71.55 -9.14
C GLN A 158 -23.38 -72.87 -8.36
N GLU A 159 -22.90 -72.84 -7.12
CA GLU A 159 -22.88 -74.02 -6.23
C GLU A 159 -24.30 -74.52 -5.93
N LYS A 160 -25.26 -73.63 -5.69
CA LYS A 160 -26.67 -73.99 -5.49
C LYS A 160 -27.32 -74.57 -6.75
N GLU A 161 -27.04 -74.00 -7.92
CA GLU A 161 -27.55 -74.51 -9.19
C GLU A 161 -26.94 -75.87 -9.53
N LEU A 162 -25.64 -76.06 -9.29
CA LEU A 162 -24.99 -77.38 -9.38
C LEU A 162 -25.63 -78.36 -8.40
N ALA A 163 -25.88 -77.96 -7.15
CA ALA A 163 -26.52 -78.83 -6.15
C ALA A 163 -27.94 -79.25 -6.57
N LYS A 164 -28.74 -78.34 -7.14
CA LYS A 164 -30.05 -78.68 -7.72
C LYS A 164 -29.93 -79.62 -8.92
N ALA A 165 -28.99 -79.35 -9.83
CA ALA A 165 -28.76 -80.21 -10.99
C ALA A 165 -28.35 -81.62 -10.55
N PHE A 166 -27.50 -81.75 -9.52
CA PHE A 166 -27.15 -83.03 -8.92
C PHE A 166 -28.36 -83.73 -8.27
N ASP A 167 -29.22 -83.01 -7.56
CA ASP A 167 -30.43 -83.56 -6.94
C ASP A 167 -31.48 -84.01 -7.98
N ASP A 168 -31.65 -83.26 -9.07
CA ASP A 168 -32.52 -83.61 -10.20
C ASP A 168 -32.00 -84.84 -10.97
N ILE A 169 -30.68 -84.96 -11.15
CA ILE A 169 -30.06 -86.17 -11.72
C ILE A 169 -30.31 -87.37 -10.80
N GLY A 170 -30.14 -87.20 -9.48
CA GLY A 170 -30.43 -88.24 -8.48
C GLY A 170 -31.88 -88.71 -8.53
N ARG A 171 -32.84 -87.76 -8.61
CA ARG A 171 -34.27 -88.08 -8.73
C ARG A 171 -34.61 -88.82 -10.03
N ARG A 172 -33.97 -88.47 -11.16
CA ARG A 172 -34.15 -89.16 -12.45
C ARG A 172 -33.60 -90.59 -12.44
N LEU A 173 -32.45 -90.81 -11.78
CA LEU A 173 -31.87 -92.15 -11.63
C LEU A 173 -32.71 -93.06 -10.72
N ASP A 174 -33.43 -92.49 -9.75
CA ASP A 174 -34.36 -93.22 -8.89
C ASP A 174 -35.71 -93.51 -9.58
N THR A 175 -36.15 -92.69 -10.54
CA THR A 175 -37.33 -92.98 -11.36
C THR A 175 -37.06 -94.07 -12.41
N ASP A 176 -35.88 -94.08 -13.04
CA ASP A 176 -35.50 -95.12 -14.01
C ASP A 176 -35.40 -96.52 -13.37
N LYS A 177 -35.10 -96.60 -12.07
CA LYS A 177 -35.14 -97.86 -11.31
C LYS A 177 -36.55 -98.36 -11.01
N LYS A 178 -37.57 -97.51 -11.03
CA LYS A 178 -38.97 -97.90 -10.80
C LYS A 178 -39.67 -98.37 -12.09
N ASP A 179 -39.20 -97.95 -13.26
CA ASP A 179 -39.77 -98.32 -14.56
C ASP A 179 -39.12 -99.58 -15.18
N THR A 180 -38.20 -100.24 -14.46
CA THR A 180 -37.52 -101.49 -14.91
C THR A 180 -37.94 -102.73 -14.12
N ILE A 181 -39.17 -102.79 -13.56
CA ILE A 181 -39.73 -103.99 -12.89
C ILE A 181 -41.16 -104.22 -13.36
#